data_AF-A0A935KKS8-F1
#
_entry.id   AF-A0A935KKS8-F1
#
_cell.length_a   1.000
_cell.length_b   1.000
_cell.length_c   1.000
_cell.angle_alpha   90.00
_cell.angle_beta   90.00
_cell.angle_gamma   90.00
#
_symmetry.space_group_name_H-M   'P 1'
#
loop_
_entity.id
_entity.type
_entity.pdbx_description
1 polymer ?
#
loop_
_entity_poly.entity_id
_entity_poly.type
_entity_poly.pdbx_seq_one_letter_code
_entity_poly.pdbx_strand_id
1 'polypeptide(L)'
;MRWQGLAWVGGCCVVVGVLGGCSRDGFQLDPDARAKRDAARVDARRRDSGVLPVRDSGLRDGAAQDGAVAQRDGGPPVRDAHAGDAPPPERDAALPDATAADSAPADQTPDAFAFTDLTDQPLGSIILSNAPAITGFSGTVLASVTGGGSPALRVEGGAWGPTALLRPGQTLQLQLTSSPEVTTTSVAVVNVGTVQVTWSVTTKAGSTRIFTTAGPLTGNLGGLGNAHATCQFEASRLGYSGIFRALLSTRGIAAKDLLTITYPVVRASDSVVVDGVYLWDGALTNPVRPTTGGINAWTWTGGLGNDPAAGPEDTCGDWRTTSGQGRVGLAQYTDAYWLHYTPYDHRASCSEGKYLYCVEQPRALGPVLTLTPRSAAMVVGENASPGYGRPVTFTVENVGDSNTVPLALSLSNSTNFELTTDNCAGKRLASGMTCTVVVRPRAWNAGTFAGTLDANAPGPAQADLSLVAGTLVFRTATTLGGNLGGLAGADGICSTAAASAGLPGVFKAVLSDATTHAVDRFSIRYPVVTTNGKVIASANFWSQNPENGGAASIGPSSTDFIWTGTQPGGVRSADTCRNWTSDAASDLGRQGQASATDYYTCPRGSLGPSVFNCGSTPCTTGRALLCMGP
;
A
#
# COMPACT_ATOMS: atom_id res chain seq x y z
N MET A 1 37.95 48.74 23.38
CA MET A 1 37.64 50.15 22.99
C MET A 1 36.56 50.06 21.91
N ARG A 2 35.26 50.27 22.22
CA ARG A 2 34.49 51.56 22.17
C ARG A 2 34.51 52.14 20.73
N TRP A 3 33.44 52.34 19.94
CA TRP A 3 31.97 52.62 20.07
C TRP A 3 31.25 52.11 18.79
N GLN A 4 30.04 51.53 18.77
CA GLN A 4 28.64 52.00 18.96
C GLN A 4 28.04 52.97 17.91
N GLY A 5 26.83 52.62 17.42
CA GLY A 5 25.87 53.45 16.67
C GLY A 5 24.79 52.60 15.94
N LEU A 6 23.81 52.00 16.62
CA LEU A 6 22.44 52.49 16.95
C LEU A 6 21.42 52.52 15.79
N ALA A 7 20.41 51.65 15.90
CA ALA A 7 19.07 51.79 15.32
C ALA A 7 18.05 52.02 16.48
N TRP A 8 17.14 52.98 16.31
CA TRP A 8 15.93 53.22 17.14
C TRP A 8 14.72 52.70 16.36
N VAL A 9 13.78 51.86 16.84
CA VAL A 9 12.91 51.76 18.04
C VAL A 9 11.52 52.41 17.85
N GLY A 10 10.49 51.58 18.07
CA GLY A 10 9.16 51.91 18.58
C GLY A 10 8.20 50.72 18.40
N GLY A 11 7.58 50.09 19.40
CA GLY A 11 7.60 50.23 20.86
C GLY A 11 6.61 49.22 21.50
N CYS A 12 7.00 48.67 22.66
CA CYS A 12 6.27 48.25 23.88
C CYS A 12 4.89 47.53 23.81
N CYS A 13 4.48 46.64 24.74
CA CYS A 13 5.01 45.89 25.90
C CYS A 13 3.84 45.04 26.45
N VAL A 14 4.15 44.04 27.31
CA VAL A 14 3.38 43.44 28.45
C VAL A 14 3.51 41.91 28.39
N VAL A 15 3.88 41.12 29.41
CA VAL A 15 4.43 41.25 30.78
C VAL A 15 5.03 39.84 31.07
N VAL A 16 6.20 39.78 31.74
CA VAL A 16 6.82 38.54 32.23
C VAL A 16 6.59 38.44 33.74
N GLY A 17 6.19 37.25 34.21
CA GLY A 17 6.22 36.86 35.63
C GLY A 17 7.05 35.60 35.82
N VAL A 18 8.12 35.71 36.61
CA VAL A 18 9.00 34.64 37.07
C VAL A 18 8.64 34.31 38.51
N LEU A 19 8.72 33.02 38.89
CA LEU A 19 9.08 32.40 40.20
C LEU A 19 8.64 30.91 40.07
N GLY A 20 9.34 29.85 40.42
CA GLY A 20 10.62 29.53 41.06
C GLY A 20 10.72 27.99 41.05
N GLY A 21 11.93 27.43 41.06
CA GLY A 21 12.16 26.00 40.80
C GLY A 21 11.88 25.04 41.97
N CYS A 22 11.90 23.74 41.68
CA CYS A 22 12.40 22.69 42.58
C CYS A 22 12.59 21.33 41.88
N SER A 23 13.76 20.73 42.18
CA SER A 23 14.21 19.33 42.20
C SER A 23 14.06 18.37 41.01
N ARG A 24 15.23 17.79 40.68
CA ARG A 24 15.42 16.50 40.02
C ARG A 24 14.87 15.36 40.89
N ASP A 25 14.20 14.40 40.26
CA ASP A 25 14.39 12.97 40.52
C ASP A 25 13.97 12.17 39.27
N GLY A 26 14.73 11.11 38.99
CA GLY A 26 14.72 10.39 37.72
C GLY A 26 13.47 9.54 37.50
N PHE A 27 13.08 9.43 36.23
CA PHE A 27 12.22 8.34 35.76
C PHE A 27 12.81 7.83 34.44
N GLN A 28 13.44 6.64 34.51
CA GLN A 28 13.76 5.84 33.33
C GLN A 28 12.45 5.42 32.66
N LEU A 29 12.33 5.71 31.35
CA LEU A 29 11.27 5.13 30.52
C LEU A 29 11.80 3.82 29.94
N ASP A 30 11.18 2.74 30.42
CA ASP A 30 11.31 1.37 29.95
C ASP A 30 10.56 1.21 28.60
N PRO A 31 11.22 0.84 27.49
CA PRO A 31 10.59 0.74 26.18
C PRO A 31 10.06 -0.68 25.92
N ASP A 32 9.04 -1.15 26.65
CA ASP A 32 8.39 -2.43 26.31
C ASP A 32 6.91 -2.58 26.75
N ALA A 33 6.17 -1.47 26.85
CA ALA A 33 4.76 -1.48 27.28
C ALA A 33 3.73 -1.22 26.16
N ARG A 34 3.94 -1.77 24.95
CA ARG A 34 3.00 -1.63 23.81
C ARG A 34 2.62 -2.93 23.09
N ALA A 35 2.61 -4.07 23.80
CA ALA A 35 2.19 -5.37 23.23
C ALA A 35 1.13 -6.15 24.04
N LYS A 36 0.39 -5.51 24.98
CA LYS A 36 -0.64 -6.21 25.80
C LYS A 36 -1.98 -5.46 25.91
N ARG A 37 -2.49 -4.85 24.83
CA ARG A 37 -3.84 -4.22 24.83
C ARG A 37 -4.81 -4.62 23.72
N ASP A 38 -4.52 -5.62 22.89
CA ASP A 38 -5.44 -6.09 21.82
C ASP A 38 -5.76 -7.59 21.90
N ALA A 39 -6.22 -8.08 23.06
CA ALA A 39 -6.75 -9.45 23.20
C ALA A 39 -7.95 -9.55 24.17
N ALA A 40 -8.78 -8.50 24.25
CA ALA A 40 -9.99 -8.51 25.06
C ALA A 40 -11.09 -7.63 24.45
N ARG A 41 -11.59 -7.98 23.25
CA ARG A 41 -12.85 -7.44 22.71
C ARG A 41 -13.45 -8.24 21.54
N VAL A 42 -13.51 -9.56 21.66
CA VAL A 42 -14.39 -10.40 20.83
C VAL A 42 -14.99 -11.50 21.69
N ASP A 43 -15.86 -11.14 22.64
CA ASP A 43 -16.83 -12.09 23.19
C ASP A 43 -18.02 -11.35 23.83
N ALA A 44 -18.95 -10.91 23.00
CA ALA A 44 -20.29 -10.52 23.42
C ALA A 44 -21.17 -10.34 22.17
N ARG A 45 -21.81 -11.42 21.72
CA ARG A 45 -23.17 -11.45 21.15
C ARG A 45 -23.42 -12.82 20.50
N ARG A 46 -24.10 -13.71 21.22
CA ARG A 46 -25.33 -14.42 20.79
C ARG A 46 -25.63 -15.60 21.72
N ARG A 47 -26.45 -15.33 22.74
CA ARG A 47 -27.44 -16.28 23.27
C ARG A 47 -28.71 -15.50 23.56
N ASP A 48 -29.73 -15.73 22.75
CA ASP A 48 -31.08 -16.14 23.17
C ASP A 48 -31.86 -16.48 21.90
N SER A 49 -32.21 -17.76 21.72
CA SER A 49 -33.51 -18.37 22.08
C SER A 49 -34.55 -18.10 20.99
N GLY A 50 -35.20 -19.06 20.35
CA GLY A 50 -35.34 -20.51 20.47
C GLY A 50 -36.51 -20.90 19.53
N VAL A 51 -36.68 -22.18 19.21
CA VAL A 51 -37.95 -22.90 18.93
C VAL A 51 -37.62 -24.22 18.22
N LEU A 52 -37.95 -25.33 18.91
CA LEU A 52 -38.09 -26.72 18.44
C LEU A 52 -39.58 -26.98 18.07
N PRO A 53 -40.04 -28.18 17.67
CA PRO A 53 -39.41 -29.38 17.06
C PRO A 53 -40.23 -29.99 15.88
N VAL A 54 -39.82 -31.18 15.40
CA VAL A 54 -40.63 -32.41 15.08
C VAL A 54 -40.50 -33.00 13.65
N ARG A 55 -39.91 -34.22 13.59
CA ARG A 55 -40.14 -35.44 12.74
C ARG A 55 -39.99 -35.33 11.19
N ASP A 56 -39.64 -36.36 10.42
CA ASP A 56 -39.47 -37.82 10.60
C ASP A 56 -38.62 -38.41 9.44
N SER A 57 -38.11 -39.64 9.64
CA SER A 57 -37.81 -40.73 8.67
C SER A 57 -37.09 -40.44 7.33
N GLY A 58 -36.02 -41.12 6.91
CA GLY A 58 -35.64 -42.55 6.88
C GLY A 58 -34.80 -42.73 5.59
N LEU A 59 -33.67 -43.46 5.52
CA LEU A 59 -33.50 -44.92 5.35
C LEU A 59 -31.97 -45.15 5.15
N ARG A 60 -31.31 -46.03 5.93
CA ARG A 60 -30.86 -47.43 5.63
C ARG A 60 -29.71 -47.53 4.60
N ASP A 61 -28.62 -48.30 4.75
CA ASP A 61 -28.21 -49.51 5.51
C ASP A 61 -26.69 -49.40 5.82
N GLY A 62 -25.98 -50.11 6.71
CA GLY A 62 -26.21 -51.32 7.51
C GLY A 62 -24.85 -52.03 7.74
N ALA A 63 -24.71 -52.71 8.90
CA ALA A 63 -23.64 -53.61 9.39
C ALA A 63 -22.42 -52.94 10.08
N ALA A 64 -22.32 -52.85 11.43
CA ALA A 64 -22.22 -53.86 12.51
C ALA A 64 -20.76 -54.37 12.70
N GLN A 65 -20.16 -54.51 13.89
CA GLN A 65 -20.66 -54.88 15.23
C GLN A 65 -19.82 -54.33 16.40
N ASP A 66 -20.50 -54.22 17.54
CA ASP A 66 -20.11 -53.77 18.89
C ASP A 66 -19.45 -54.83 19.81
N GLY A 67 -18.92 -54.35 20.95
CA GLY A 67 -18.89 -55.02 22.27
C GLY A 67 -17.47 -55.18 22.86
N ALA A 68 -16.96 -54.48 23.88
CA ALA A 68 -17.49 -54.04 25.20
C ALA A 68 -17.93 -55.28 26.04
N VAL A 69 -17.55 -55.56 27.30
CA VAL A 69 -17.08 -54.81 28.49
C VAL A 69 -16.48 -55.85 29.50
N ALA A 70 -15.53 -55.45 30.36
CA ALA A 70 -15.44 -55.74 31.83
C ALA A 70 -13.97 -55.72 32.31
N GLN A 71 -13.50 -54.72 33.05
CA GLN A 71 -13.63 -54.47 34.50
C GLN A 71 -12.74 -55.34 35.43
N ARG A 72 -11.94 -54.60 36.23
CA ARG A 72 -11.44 -54.80 37.60
C ARG A 72 -9.98 -55.23 37.82
N ASP A 73 -9.27 -54.23 38.36
CA ASP A 73 -8.50 -54.19 39.62
C ASP A 73 -7.17 -54.95 39.74
N GLY A 74 -6.12 -54.21 40.12
CA GLY A 74 -5.06 -54.75 40.96
C GLY A 74 -3.66 -54.16 40.75
N GLY A 75 -3.36 -53.02 41.39
CA GLY A 75 -2.00 -52.55 41.64
C GLY A 75 -1.95 -51.82 43.00
N PRO A 76 -1.19 -52.31 44.00
CA PRO A 76 -1.25 -51.81 45.38
C PRO A 76 -0.20 -50.71 45.66
N PRO A 77 -0.36 -49.93 46.75
CA PRO A 77 0.76 -49.39 47.51
C PRO A 77 0.85 -50.06 48.89
N VAL A 78 2.05 -50.49 49.28
CA VAL A 78 2.33 -51.09 50.60
C VAL A 78 2.89 -50.04 51.57
N ARG A 79 2.46 -50.18 52.83
CA ARG A 79 2.71 -49.34 54.01
C ARG A 79 3.99 -49.72 54.78
N ASP A 80 4.36 -48.80 55.67
CA ASP A 80 5.43 -48.85 56.68
C ASP A 80 5.43 -50.02 57.68
N ALA A 81 6.65 -50.32 58.13
CA ALA A 81 7.14 -50.70 59.48
C ALA A 81 6.65 -51.98 60.19
N HIS A 82 7.54 -52.95 60.44
CA HIS A 82 8.39 -53.03 61.65
C HIS A 82 9.27 -54.30 61.73
N ALA A 83 10.53 -54.10 62.15
CA ALA A 83 11.46 -54.90 62.98
C ALA A 83 11.60 -56.44 62.85
N GLY A 84 12.87 -56.91 62.79
CA GLY A 84 13.30 -58.19 63.38
C GLY A 84 14.38 -58.98 62.61
N ASP A 85 15.62 -58.90 63.11
CA ASP A 85 16.67 -59.94 63.24
C ASP A 85 17.24 -60.76 62.04
N ALA A 86 18.52 -60.47 61.74
CA ALA A 86 19.73 -61.32 61.65
C ALA A 86 19.81 -62.67 60.84
N PRO A 87 21.03 -63.06 60.35
CA PRO A 87 21.32 -63.96 59.20
C PRO A 87 21.81 -65.38 59.65
N PRO A 88 22.53 -66.27 58.90
CA PRO A 88 23.02 -66.40 57.49
C PRO A 88 22.76 -67.85 56.90
N PRO A 89 23.65 -68.56 56.14
CA PRO A 89 24.06 -68.47 54.71
C PRO A 89 23.94 -69.78 53.86
N GLU A 90 24.39 -69.72 52.59
CA GLU A 90 24.98 -70.79 51.74
C GLU A 90 24.16 -71.97 51.18
N ARG A 91 24.09 -72.11 49.82
CA ARG A 91 24.79 -73.17 49.04
C ARG A 91 24.42 -73.19 47.54
N ASP A 92 25.43 -73.56 46.77
CA ASP A 92 25.53 -73.85 45.33
C ASP A 92 24.36 -74.56 44.64
N ALA A 93 24.09 -74.19 43.38
CA ALA A 93 23.90 -75.13 42.28
C ALA A 93 24.10 -74.45 40.91
N ALA A 94 24.94 -75.05 40.08
CA ALA A 94 25.39 -74.58 38.78
C ALA A 94 24.44 -74.99 37.62
N LEU A 95 24.29 -74.06 36.64
CA LEU A 95 24.33 -74.20 35.17
C LEU A 95 23.37 -75.20 34.44
N PRO A 96 22.86 -74.89 33.21
CA PRO A 96 23.73 -74.44 32.11
C PRO A 96 23.27 -73.28 31.23
N ASP A 97 24.34 -72.73 30.66
CA ASP A 97 24.53 -71.72 29.63
C ASP A 97 23.83 -72.05 28.29
N ALA A 98 23.18 -71.04 27.71
CA ALA A 98 22.65 -71.06 26.36
C ALA A 98 23.18 -69.83 25.60
N THR A 99 24.34 -70.01 24.98
CA THR A 99 24.77 -69.43 23.70
C THR A 99 24.35 -67.98 23.47
N ALA A 100 25.20 -67.04 23.92
CA ALA A 100 25.31 -65.75 23.28
C ALA A 100 25.66 -65.97 21.79
N ALA A 101 24.73 -65.61 20.90
CA ALA A 101 25.05 -65.42 19.51
C ALA A 101 26.09 -64.30 19.41
N ASP A 102 27.29 -64.70 19.00
CA ASP A 102 28.38 -63.81 18.63
C ASP A 102 27.90 -62.92 17.47
N SER A 103 27.43 -61.71 17.80
CA SER A 103 27.13 -60.69 16.80
C SER A 103 28.42 -59.96 16.51
N ALA A 104 29.06 -60.30 15.39
CA ALA A 104 30.18 -59.52 14.86
C ALA A 104 29.79 -58.03 14.85
N PRO A 105 30.70 -57.11 15.26
CA PRO A 105 30.38 -55.69 15.30
C PRO A 105 29.91 -55.23 13.92
N ALA A 106 28.77 -54.53 13.87
CA ALA A 106 28.23 -54.02 12.62
C ALA A 106 29.24 -53.09 11.94
N ASP A 107 29.44 -53.26 10.64
CA ASP A 107 30.29 -52.39 9.85
C ASP A 107 29.62 -51.01 9.72
N GLN A 108 30.28 -49.98 10.24
CA GLN A 108 29.80 -48.60 10.26
C GLN A 108 30.64 -47.68 9.37
N THR A 109 31.42 -48.23 8.44
CA THR A 109 32.29 -47.48 7.54
C THR A 109 31.79 -47.60 6.09
N PRO A 110 30.97 -46.64 5.61
CA PRO A 110 30.55 -46.63 4.21
C PRO A 110 31.72 -46.60 3.22
N ASP A 111 31.46 -47.08 2.00
CA ASP A 111 32.34 -46.85 0.84
C ASP A 111 32.46 -45.34 0.56
N ALA A 112 33.49 -44.95 -0.19
CA ALA A 112 33.66 -43.57 -0.60
C ALA A 112 32.46 -43.08 -1.44
N PHE A 113 31.84 -41.98 -1.02
CA PHE A 113 30.80 -41.27 -1.75
C PHE A 113 31.12 -39.77 -1.79
N ALA A 114 30.52 -39.05 -2.73
CA ALA A 114 30.78 -37.63 -2.91
C ALA A 114 29.52 -36.86 -3.32
N PHE A 115 29.48 -35.61 -2.88
CA PHE A 115 28.57 -34.60 -3.38
C PHE A 115 29.32 -33.71 -4.37
N THR A 116 28.66 -33.32 -5.45
CA THR A 116 29.24 -32.39 -6.42
C THR A 116 29.07 -30.98 -5.90
N ASP A 117 30.19 -30.31 -5.65
CA ASP A 117 30.19 -28.89 -5.30
C ASP A 117 29.58 -28.04 -6.40
N LEU A 118 28.76 -27.07 -5.99
CA LEU A 118 28.04 -26.20 -6.90
C LEU A 118 28.57 -24.78 -6.82
N THR A 119 28.83 -24.19 -7.98
CA THR A 119 29.24 -22.79 -8.14
C THR A 119 28.17 -22.03 -8.91
N ASP A 120 28.26 -20.69 -8.93
CA ASP A 120 27.33 -19.80 -9.63
C ASP A 120 25.86 -19.96 -9.21
N GLN A 121 25.62 -20.26 -7.93
CA GLN A 121 24.28 -20.45 -7.41
C GLN A 121 23.58 -19.11 -7.10
N PRO A 122 22.24 -19.02 -7.19
CA PRO A 122 21.48 -17.84 -6.77
C PRO A 122 21.75 -17.47 -5.31
N LEU A 123 21.60 -16.20 -4.97
CA LEU A 123 21.82 -15.68 -3.61
C LEU A 123 20.61 -16.03 -2.71
N GLY A 124 20.86 -16.34 -1.44
CA GLY A 124 19.81 -16.54 -0.41
C GLY A 124 18.77 -17.61 -0.76
N SER A 125 19.12 -18.61 -1.57
CA SER A 125 18.17 -19.56 -2.16
C SER A 125 18.45 -20.98 -1.69
N ILE A 126 17.41 -21.83 -1.60
CA ILE A 126 17.58 -23.25 -1.29
C ILE A 126 18.18 -23.97 -2.49
N ILE A 127 19.32 -24.62 -2.28
CA ILE A 127 20.05 -25.40 -3.27
C ILE A 127 20.00 -26.88 -2.87
N LEU A 128 19.84 -27.77 -3.84
CA LEU A 128 19.81 -29.23 -3.64
C LEU A 128 21.08 -29.86 -4.23
N SER A 129 21.65 -30.85 -3.52
CA SER A 129 22.78 -31.63 -4.02
C SER A 129 22.35 -32.73 -5.00
N ASN A 130 23.32 -33.41 -5.62
CA ASN A 130 23.12 -34.75 -6.16
C ASN A 130 22.73 -35.74 -5.05
N ALA A 131 22.21 -36.91 -5.41
CA ALA A 131 21.74 -37.93 -4.46
C ALA A 131 22.50 -39.26 -4.64
N PRO A 132 23.75 -39.38 -4.15
CA PRO A 132 24.51 -40.63 -4.24
C PRO A 132 23.86 -41.75 -3.42
N ALA A 133 23.96 -42.99 -3.92
CA ALA A 133 23.64 -44.19 -3.15
C ALA A 133 24.80 -44.50 -2.19
N ILE A 134 24.48 -44.79 -0.92
CA ILE A 134 25.47 -45.05 0.12
C ILE A 134 25.60 -46.57 0.35
N THR A 135 26.78 -47.14 0.11
CA THR A 135 27.05 -48.59 0.20
C THR A 135 28.23 -48.88 1.13
N GLY A 136 28.62 -50.16 1.26
CA GLY A 136 29.87 -50.55 1.95
C GLY A 136 29.77 -50.74 3.46
N PHE A 137 28.57 -50.67 4.05
CA PHE A 137 28.35 -50.86 5.49
C PHE A 137 27.27 -51.93 5.75
N SER A 138 27.11 -52.38 7.00
CA SER A 138 26.09 -53.37 7.38
C SER A 138 25.19 -52.85 8.51
N GLY A 139 23.91 -53.24 8.48
CA GLY A 139 22.90 -52.75 9.43
C GLY A 139 22.38 -51.35 9.07
N THR A 140 22.26 -50.49 10.08
CA THR A 140 21.79 -49.10 9.95
C THR A 140 22.90 -48.17 10.40
N VAL A 141 23.15 -47.09 9.66
CA VAL A 141 24.12 -46.05 10.04
C VAL A 141 23.40 -44.70 10.18
N LEU A 142 23.84 -43.87 11.14
CA LEU A 142 23.33 -42.51 11.31
C LEU A 142 24.06 -41.55 10.38
N ALA A 143 23.31 -40.83 9.56
CA ALA A 143 23.78 -39.65 8.85
C ALA A 143 23.42 -38.39 9.65
N SER A 144 24.35 -37.45 9.72
CA SER A 144 24.13 -36.10 10.28
C SER A 144 24.71 -35.05 9.34
N VAL A 145 24.10 -33.87 9.31
CA VAL A 145 24.63 -32.72 8.57
C VAL A 145 24.71 -31.49 9.46
N THR A 146 25.79 -30.74 9.31
CA THR A 146 26.05 -29.46 9.98
C THR A 146 26.69 -28.49 8.99
N GLY A 147 26.79 -27.21 9.33
CA GLY A 147 27.47 -26.22 8.49
C GLY A 147 26.65 -24.95 8.23
N GLY A 148 27.10 -24.15 7.26
CA GLY A 148 26.47 -22.88 6.89
C GLY A 148 25.19 -23.07 6.08
N GLY A 149 24.27 -22.10 6.18
CA GLY A 149 23.04 -22.11 5.38
C GLY A 149 21.93 -23.03 5.88
N SER A 150 21.97 -23.42 7.17
CA SER A 150 20.98 -24.33 7.80
C SER A 150 20.75 -25.62 7.01
N PRO A 151 21.81 -26.43 6.81
CA PRO A 151 21.73 -27.60 5.93
C PRO A 151 20.82 -28.68 6.53
N ALA A 152 20.14 -29.41 5.65
CA ALA A 152 19.33 -30.58 6.00
C ALA A 152 19.58 -31.71 4.99
N LEU A 153 19.31 -32.94 5.41
CA LEU A 153 19.45 -34.13 4.60
C LEU A 153 18.12 -34.90 4.52
N ARG A 154 17.95 -35.69 3.46
CA ARG A 154 16.85 -36.63 3.31
C ARG A 154 17.32 -37.93 2.68
N VAL A 155 16.60 -39.02 2.97
CA VAL A 155 16.86 -40.36 2.45
C VAL A 155 15.67 -40.80 1.58
N GLU A 156 15.93 -41.29 0.36
CA GLU A 156 14.88 -41.82 -0.56
C GLU A 156 13.68 -40.88 -0.78
N GLY A 157 13.93 -39.56 -0.80
CA GLY A 157 12.87 -38.56 -0.95
C GLY A 157 12.01 -38.31 0.29
N GLY A 158 12.40 -38.84 1.46
CA GLY A 158 11.74 -38.62 2.74
C GLY A 158 11.82 -37.17 3.26
N ALA A 159 11.44 -36.99 4.53
CA ALA A 159 11.43 -35.68 5.18
C ALA A 159 12.85 -35.11 5.34
N TRP A 160 12.97 -33.79 5.22
CA TRP A 160 14.20 -33.05 5.48
C TRP A 160 14.45 -32.93 6.99
N GLY A 161 15.67 -33.24 7.43
CA GLY A 161 16.07 -33.08 8.83
C GLY A 161 17.59 -32.98 8.99
N PRO A 162 18.09 -32.66 10.20
CA PRO A 162 19.53 -32.58 10.47
C PRO A 162 20.19 -33.97 10.54
N THR A 163 19.40 -35.03 10.71
CA THR A 163 19.86 -36.41 10.83
C THR A 163 18.88 -37.38 10.16
N ALA A 164 19.38 -38.51 9.65
CA ALA A 164 18.56 -39.61 9.17
C ALA A 164 19.29 -40.95 9.32
N LEU A 165 18.51 -42.03 9.42
CA LEU A 165 19.03 -43.40 9.42
C LEU A 165 19.12 -43.90 7.97
N LEU A 166 20.27 -44.46 7.60
CA LEU A 166 20.54 -45.03 6.28
C LEU A 166 20.70 -46.55 6.37
N ARG A 167 20.16 -47.24 5.36
CA ARG A 167 20.43 -48.64 5.04
C ARG A 167 21.28 -48.74 3.76
N PRO A 168 22.06 -49.80 3.57
CA PRO A 168 22.92 -49.95 2.40
C PRO A 168 22.12 -49.86 1.10
N GLY A 169 22.63 -49.07 0.15
CA GLY A 169 22.03 -48.83 -1.17
C GLY A 169 21.04 -47.66 -1.23
N GLN A 170 20.68 -47.03 -0.09
CA GLN A 170 19.79 -45.88 -0.10
C GLN A 170 20.50 -44.60 -0.58
N THR A 171 19.75 -43.73 -1.24
CA THR A 171 20.16 -42.42 -1.73
C THR A 171 20.07 -41.37 -0.62
N LEU A 172 21.12 -40.57 -0.49
CA LEU A 172 21.20 -39.45 0.45
C LEU A 172 21.26 -38.14 -0.34
N GLN A 173 20.35 -37.21 -0.09
CA GLN A 173 20.38 -35.88 -0.70
C GLN A 173 20.46 -34.80 0.38
N LEU A 174 21.18 -33.72 0.08
CA LEU A 174 21.34 -32.56 0.93
C LEU A 174 20.60 -31.36 0.36
N GLN A 175 20.22 -30.45 1.26
CA GLN A 175 19.82 -29.09 0.93
C GLN A 175 20.54 -28.12 1.86
N LEU A 176 20.82 -26.91 1.37
CA LEU A 176 21.22 -25.77 2.19
C LEU A 176 20.72 -24.47 1.54
N THR A 177 20.62 -23.40 2.33
CA THR A 177 20.36 -22.05 1.81
C THR A 177 21.68 -21.37 1.48
N SER A 178 21.88 -20.98 0.22
CA SER A 178 23.10 -20.28 -0.20
C SER A 178 23.26 -18.92 0.49
N SER A 179 24.48 -18.39 0.51
CA SER A 179 24.76 -17.07 1.09
C SER A 179 23.91 -15.95 0.43
N PRO A 180 23.49 -14.91 1.18
CA PRO A 180 22.95 -13.69 0.58
C PRO A 180 24.04 -12.81 -0.06
N GLU A 181 25.32 -13.14 0.13
CA GLU A 181 26.46 -12.41 -0.43
C GLU A 181 26.97 -13.09 -1.70
N VAL A 182 27.59 -12.31 -2.59
CA VAL A 182 28.19 -12.81 -3.86
C VAL A 182 29.51 -13.54 -3.60
N THR A 183 29.90 -14.46 -4.49
CA THR A 183 31.17 -15.21 -4.41
C THR A 183 31.44 -15.88 -3.06
N THR A 184 30.38 -16.19 -2.31
CA THR A 184 30.49 -16.67 -0.93
C THR A 184 30.12 -18.15 -0.88
N THR A 185 31.03 -18.95 -0.36
CA THR A 185 30.87 -20.40 -0.24
C THR A 185 30.24 -20.77 1.10
N SER A 186 29.08 -21.43 1.04
CA SER A 186 28.48 -22.13 2.19
C SER A 186 28.84 -23.61 2.11
N VAL A 187 29.26 -24.20 3.23
CA VAL A 187 29.70 -25.60 3.29
C VAL A 187 28.79 -26.38 4.23
N ALA A 188 28.27 -27.50 3.75
CA ALA A 188 27.63 -28.54 4.55
C ALA A 188 28.63 -29.68 4.80
N VAL A 189 28.80 -30.04 6.06
CA VAL A 189 29.61 -31.18 6.52
C VAL A 189 28.67 -32.31 6.87
N VAL A 190 28.78 -33.41 6.15
CA VAL A 190 27.97 -34.61 6.35
C VAL A 190 28.83 -35.69 6.99
N ASN A 191 28.36 -36.24 8.10
CA ASN A 191 28.97 -37.41 8.71
C ASN A 191 28.03 -38.61 8.52
N VAL A 192 28.54 -39.70 7.95
CA VAL A 192 27.84 -40.98 7.82
C VAL A 192 28.71 -42.07 8.43
N GLY A 193 28.36 -42.51 9.64
CA GLY A 193 29.20 -43.44 10.40
C GLY A 193 30.58 -42.84 10.68
N THR A 194 31.63 -43.48 10.18
CA THR A 194 33.03 -43.02 10.31
C THR A 194 33.51 -42.11 9.19
N VAL A 195 32.72 -41.93 8.12
CA VAL A 195 33.10 -41.15 6.94
C VAL A 195 32.53 -39.73 7.04
N GLN A 196 33.41 -38.74 6.81
CA GLN A 196 33.04 -37.33 6.71
C GLN A 196 33.25 -36.83 5.28
N VAL A 197 32.23 -36.19 4.73
CA VAL A 197 32.25 -35.59 3.39
C VAL A 197 31.75 -34.16 3.49
N THR A 198 32.29 -33.28 2.65
CA THR A 198 31.81 -31.91 2.54
C THR A 198 31.11 -31.69 1.21
N TRP A 199 30.14 -30.80 1.21
CA TRP A 199 29.46 -30.30 0.02
C TRP A 199 29.44 -28.78 0.10
N SER A 200 29.94 -28.12 -0.95
CA SER A 200 30.03 -26.67 -1.00
C SER A 200 29.11 -26.07 -2.06
N VAL A 201 28.56 -24.91 -1.73
CA VAL A 201 27.65 -24.12 -2.57
C VAL A 201 28.18 -22.70 -2.59
N THR A 202 28.66 -22.26 -3.74
CA THR A 202 29.22 -20.92 -3.95
C THR A 202 28.26 -20.07 -4.76
N THR A 203 27.92 -18.89 -4.25
CA THR A 203 27.03 -17.95 -4.91
C THR A 203 27.68 -17.26 -6.10
N LYS A 204 26.85 -16.86 -7.06
CA LYS A 204 27.27 -16.12 -8.26
C LYS A 204 27.93 -14.78 -7.92
N ALA A 205 28.94 -14.40 -8.70
CA ALA A 205 29.55 -13.07 -8.67
C ALA A 205 28.67 -12.01 -9.37
N GLY A 206 28.65 -10.79 -8.85
CA GLY A 206 27.99 -9.67 -9.53
C GLY A 206 27.83 -8.43 -8.66
N SER A 207 27.43 -7.33 -9.29
CA SER A 207 27.08 -6.08 -8.62
C SER A 207 26.02 -5.36 -9.45
N THR A 208 25.12 -4.65 -8.78
CA THR A 208 24.16 -3.74 -9.42
C THR A 208 24.71 -2.33 -9.32
N ARG A 209 24.99 -1.65 -10.42
CA ARG A 209 25.50 -0.28 -10.35
C ARG A 209 24.38 0.76 -10.17
N ILE A 210 24.61 1.74 -9.32
CA ILE A 210 23.76 2.93 -9.17
C ILE A 210 24.59 4.21 -9.34
N PHE A 211 23.99 5.24 -9.93
CA PHE A 211 24.57 6.57 -9.98
C PHE A 211 23.47 7.64 -10.01
N THR A 212 23.85 8.91 -9.84
CA THR A 212 22.96 10.04 -10.11
C THR A 212 23.27 10.69 -11.45
N THR A 213 22.27 11.24 -12.15
CA THR A 213 22.50 12.06 -13.35
C THR A 213 23.54 13.15 -13.13
N ALA A 214 24.20 13.61 -14.19
CA ALA A 214 25.28 14.59 -14.04
C ALA A 214 24.76 15.99 -13.71
N GLY A 215 23.55 16.31 -14.15
CA GLY A 215 22.86 17.56 -13.88
C GLY A 215 21.44 17.36 -13.37
N PRO A 216 20.86 18.43 -12.77
CA PRO A 216 19.47 18.43 -12.34
C PRO A 216 18.51 18.57 -13.53
N LEU A 217 17.36 17.91 -13.43
CA LEU A 217 16.26 17.83 -14.39
C LEU A 217 14.97 18.33 -13.74
N THR A 218 14.13 19.03 -14.49
CA THR A 218 12.80 19.43 -13.98
C THR A 218 11.88 18.23 -13.80
N GLY A 219 10.77 18.39 -13.08
CA GLY A 219 9.75 17.36 -12.90
C GLY A 219 9.06 16.92 -14.20
N ASN A 220 9.17 17.69 -15.29
CA ASN A 220 8.75 17.24 -16.61
C ASN A 220 9.87 16.47 -17.32
N LEU A 221 9.88 15.15 -17.14
CA LEU A 221 10.79 14.22 -17.79
C LEU A 221 10.21 13.65 -19.09
N GLY A 222 8.97 14.02 -19.43
CA GLY A 222 8.22 13.41 -20.53
C GLY A 222 7.71 12.01 -20.20
N GLY A 223 7.60 11.64 -18.91
CA GLY A 223 7.15 10.32 -18.45
C GLY A 223 8.27 9.42 -17.93
N LEU A 224 7.88 8.27 -17.38
CA LEU A 224 8.80 7.31 -16.79
C LEU A 224 9.71 6.64 -17.82
N GLY A 225 9.21 6.33 -19.02
CA GLY A 225 10.01 5.75 -20.09
C GLY A 225 11.11 6.70 -20.57
N ASN A 226 10.82 8.00 -20.64
CA ASN A 226 11.83 9.02 -20.96
C ASN A 226 12.82 9.25 -19.80
N ALA A 227 12.39 9.08 -18.55
CA ALA A 227 13.31 9.04 -17.41
C ALA A 227 14.28 7.86 -17.51
N HIS A 228 13.81 6.67 -17.90
CA HIS A 228 14.68 5.52 -18.18
C HIS A 228 15.67 5.83 -19.32
N ALA A 229 15.19 6.38 -20.44
CA ALA A 229 16.05 6.76 -21.57
C ALA A 229 17.13 7.79 -21.17
N THR A 230 16.78 8.73 -20.29
CA THR A 230 17.73 9.70 -19.72
C THR A 230 18.83 9.01 -18.93
N CYS A 231 18.47 8.05 -18.06
CA CYS A 231 19.45 7.24 -17.33
C CYS A 231 20.35 6.42 -18.26
N GLN A 232 19.78 5.80 -19.29
CA GLN A 232 20.55 5.04 -20.27
C GLN A 232 21.53 5.94 -21.05
N PHE A 233 21.09 7.14 -21.44
CA PHE A 233 21.93 8.11 -22.14
C PHE A 233 23.09 8.58 -21.27
N GLU A 234 22.84 8.96 -20.02
CA GLU A 234 23.88 9.42 -19.09
C GLU A 234 24.87 8.30 -18.75
N ALA A 235 24.39 7.07 -18.56
CA ALA A 235 25.26 5.91 -18.37
C ALA A 235 26.22 5.72 -19.55
N SER A 236 25.70 5.79 -20.78
CA SER A 236 26.50 5.69 -22.00
C SER A 236 27.53 6.82 -22.11
N ARG A 237 27.14 8.05 -21.75
CA ARG A 237 28.04 9.22 -21.74
C ARG A 237 29.16 9.10 -20.71
N LEU A 238 28.90 8.43 -19.60
CA LEU A 238 29.88 8.14 -18.54
C LEU A 238 30.70 6.86 -18.81
N GLY A 239 30.44 6.16 -19.90
CA GLY A 239 31.13 4.92 -20.27
C GLY A 239 30.67 3.68 -19.48
N TYR A 240 29.54 3.76 -18.79
CA TYR A 240 28.94 2.61 -18.13
C TYR A 240 28.18 1.75 -19.15
N SER A 241 28.69 0.54 -19.40
CA SER A 241 27.99 -0.48 -20.19
C SER A 241 26.76 -1.01 -19.44
N GLY A 242 25.82 -1.67 -20.14
CA GLY A 242 24.64 -2.26 -19.51
C GLY A 242 23.36 -1.45 -19.70
N ILE A 243 22.32 -1.80 -18.94
CA ILE A 243 20.98 -1.22 -19.05
C ILE A 243 20.67 -0.48 -17.77
N PHE A 244 20.35 0.81 -17.85
CA PHE A 244 20.09 1.66 -16.69
C PHE A 244 18.69 2.24 -16.74
N ARG A 245 18.00 2.19 -15.60
CA ARG A 245 16.65 2.74 -15.41
C ARG A 245 16.63 3.74 -14.28
N ALA A 246 15.77 4.74 -14.42
CA ALA A 246 15.44 5.65 -13.34
C ALA A 246 14.77 4.91 -12.18
N LEU A 247 15.25 5.12 -10.96
CA LEU A 247 14.54 4.76 -9.73
C LEU A 247 13.51 5.85 -9.46
N LEU A 248 12.31 5.65 -10.00
CA LEU A 248 11.28 6.68 -9.98
C LEU A 248 9.90 6.05 -9.93
N SER A 249 9.16 6.37 -8.88
CA SER A 249 7.78 5.91 -8.70
C SER A 249 6.82 6.81 -9.48
N THR A 250 5.73 6.22 -9.96
CA THR A 250 4.58 6.92 -10.55
C THR A 250 3.40 6.81 -9.59
N ARG A 251 2.30 7.50 -9.88
CA ARG A 251 1.04 7.36 -9.12
C ARG A 251 0.51 5.93 -9.12
N GLY A 252 0.90 5.15 -10.12
CA GLY A 252 0.40 3.80 -10.30
C GLY A 252 1.37 2.73 -9.80
N ILE A 253 2.67 2.92 -9.98
CA ILE A 253 3.68 1.86 -9.83
C ILE A 253 4.84 2.37 -8.99
N ALA A 254 5.20 1.63 -7.96
CA ALA A 254 6.41 1.88 -7.19
C ALA A 254 7.66 1.49 -7.98
N ALA A 255 8.78 2.19 -7.80
CA ALA A 255 10.04 1.86 -8.45
C ALA A 255 10.50 0.43 -8.14
N LYS A 256 10.24 -0.08 -6.93
CA LYS A 256 10.54 -1.46 -6.51
C LYS A 256 9.79 -2.54 -7.30
N ASP A 257 8.63 -2.19 -7.85
CA ASP A 257 7.85 -3.12 -8.68
C ASP A 257 8.34 -3.12 -10.14
N LEU A 258 9.19 -2.15 -10.52
CA LEU A 258 9.75 -1.98 -11.87
C LEU A 258 11.21 -2.42 -11.95
N LEU A 259 11.97 -2.23 -10.88
CA LEU A 259 13.40 -2.49 -10.85
C LEU A 259 13.70 -3.85 -10.22
N THR A 260 14.54 -4.63 -10.89
CA THR A 260 15.06 -5.88 -10.35
C THR A 260 16.43 -5.65 -9.72
N ILE A 261 16.54 -5.86 -8.41
CA ILE A 261 17.81 -5.84 -7.67
C ILE A 261 18.15 -7.28 -7.29
N THR A 262 19.20 -7.83 -7.89
CA THR A 262 19.63 -9.23 -7.68
C THR A 262 20.98 -9.32 -6.97
N TYR A 263 21.84 -8.32 -7.16
CA TYR A 263 23.19 -8.26 -6.60
C TYR A 263 23.33 -7.04 -5.70
N PRO A 264 24.33 -7.04 -4.80
CA PRO A 264 24.67 -5.87 -4.00
C PRO A 264 24.78 -4.61 -4.85
N VAL A 265 24.25 -3.51 -4.33
CA VAL A 265 24.22 -2.23 -5.04
C VAL A 265 25.52 -1.48 -4.78
N VAL A 266 26.23 -1.13 -5.84
CA VAL A 266 27.51 -0.41 -5.78
C VAL A 266 27.42 0.91 -6.55
N ARG A 267 28.17 1.93 -6.13
CA ARG A 267 28.30 3.15 -6.92
C ARG A 267 29.01 2.84 -8.23
N ALA A 268 28.45 3.30 -9.34
CA ALA A 268 29.02 3.08 -10.67
C ALA A 268 30.42 3.70 -10.84
N SER A 269 30.74 4.74 -10.08
CA SER A 269 31.98 5.52 -10.20
C SER A 269 33.20 4.87 -9.54
N ASP A 270 33.03 4.21 -8.40
CA ASP A 270 34.12 3.73 -7.54
C ASP A 270 33.90 2.33 -6.96
N SER A 271 32.80 1.66 -7.35
CA SER A 271 32.43 0.31 -6.89
C SER A 271 32.24 0.17 -5.37
N VAL A 272 32.11 1.28 -4.64
CA VAL A 272 31.80 1.22 -3.22
C VAL A 272 30.38 0.69 -3.02
N VAL A 273 30.23 -0.27 -2.11
CA VAL A 273 28.94 -0.85 -1.74
C VAL A 273 28.06 0.23 -1.11
N VAL A 274 27.02 0.62 -1.85
CA VAL A 274 25.96 1.54 -1.42
C VAL A 274 25.03 0.80 -0.49
N ASP A 275 24.63 -0.40 -0.88
CA ASP A 275 23.77 -1.26 -0.09
C ASP A 275 24.01 -2.73 -0.47
N GLY A 276 23.59 -3.64 0.40
CA GLY A 276 23.52 -5.06 0.10
C GLY A 276 22.44 -5.37 -0.95
N VAL A 277 21.73 -6.48 -0.76
CA VAL A 277 20.73 -6.95 -1.73
C VAL A 277 19.34 -6.30 -1.49
N TYR A 278 19.20 -5.40 -0.50
CA TYR A 278 17.90 -4.93 0.00
C TYR A 278 17.69 -3.42 -0.09
N LEU A 279 17.87 -2.84 -1.28
CA LEU A 279 17.78 -1.39 -1.54
C LEU A 279 16.51 -0.70 -0.96
N TRP A 280 15.44 -1.47 -0.72
CA TRP A 280 14.13 -0.99 -0.31
C TRP A 280 13.87 -1.05 1.20
N ASP A 281 14.85 -1.44 2.02
CA ASP A 281 14.71 -1.48 3.49
C ASP A 281 14.82 -0.09 4.15
N GLY A 282 15.18 0.92 3.36
CA GLY A 282 15.25 2.32 3.78
C GLY A 282 16.60 2.74 4.36
N ALA A 283 17.61 1.86 4.38
CA ALA A 283 18.95 2.20 4.84
C ALA A 283 20.00 1.83 3.78
N LEU A 284 21.05 2.64 3.68
CA LEU A 284 22.22 2.39 2.85
C LEU A 284 23.44 2.24 3.75
N THR A 285 24.38 1.41 3.31
CA THR A 285 25.72 1.34 3.93
C THR A 285 26.54 2.58 3.58
N ASN A 286 26.46 3.06 2.34
CA ASN A 286 27.13 4.27 1.88
C ASN A 286 26.20 5.10 0.98
N PRO A 287 26.37 6.43 0.92
CA PRO A 287 25.51 7.26 0.08
C PRO A 287 25.72 6.96 -1.40
N VAL A 288 24.66 7.08 -2.20
CA VAL A 288 24.71 6.96 -3.67
C VAL A 288 25.64 8.01 -4.27
N ARG A 289 25.69 9.21 -3.67
CA ARG A 289 26.61 10.28 -4.04
C ARG A 289 27.21 10.93 -2.79
N PRO A 290 28.53 10.84 -2.56
CA PRO A 290 29.16 11.57 -1.46
C PRO A 290 29.08 13.08 -1.69
N THR A 291 28.94 13.85 -0.61
CA THR A 291 28.89 15.32 -0.67
C THR A 291 30.18 15.86 -1.27
N THR A 292 30.12 16.31 -2.53
CA THR A 292 31.27 16.92 -3.20
C THR A 292 31.04 18.43 -3.25
N GLY A 293 31.91 19.21 -2.60
CA GLY A 293 31.85 20.68 -2.65
C GLY A 293 30.62 21.33 -1.99
N GLY A 294 29.92 20.63 -1.08
CA GLY A 294 28.79 21.19 -0.31
C GLY A 294 27.46 21.32 -1.06
N ILE A 295 27.32 20.69 -2.23
CA ILE A 295 26.06 20.73 -3.01
C ILE A 295 25.14 19.59 -2.56
N ASN A 296 23.93 19.95 -2.12
CA ASN A 296 22.87 18.98 -1.85
C ASN A 296 22.36 18.37 -3.16
N ALA A 297 22.51 17.06 -3.33
CA ALA A 297 22.05 16.33 -4.49
C ALA A 297 20.62 15.84 -4.25
N TRP A 298 19.67 16.78 -4.30
CA TRP A 298 18.25 16.48 -4.23
C TRP A 298 17.82 15.70 -5.47
N THR A 299 17.13 14.59 -5.27
CA THR A 299 16.84 13.61 -6.31
C THR A 299 15.34 13.35 -6.39
N TRP A 300 14.76 13.33 -7.58
CA TRP A 300 13.37 12.90 -7.75
C TRP A 300 13.24 11.41 -7.44
N THR A 301 12.21 11.05 -6.67
CA THR A 301 11.95 9.65 -6.28
C THR A 301 10.49 9.27 -6.47
N GLY A 302 9.56 10.14 -6.09
CA GLY A 302 8.12 9.85 -6.14
C GLY A 302 7.63 8.86 -5.07
N GLY A 303 8.50 7.99 -4.54
CA GLY A 303 8.16 6.98 -3.53
C GLY A 303 8.36 7.44 -2.10
N LEU A 304 7.72 6.75 -1.15
CA LEU A 304 8.02 6.88 0.29
C LEU A 304 9.20 5.96 0.67
N GLY A 305 9.60 5.93 1.95
CA GLY A 305 10.83 5.24 2.41
C GLY A 305 11.03 3.82 1.86
N ASN A 306 10.15 2.88 2.19
CA ASN A 306 10.22 1.48 1.72
C ASN A 306 9.60 1.30 0.31
N ASP A 307 9.54 2.39 -0.44
CA ASP A 307 8.94 2.58 -1.75
C ASP A 307 7.54 1.95 -1.95
N PRO A 308 6.51 2.33 -1.18
CA PRO A 308 5.13 2.14 -1.62
C PRO A 308 4.81 3.08 -2.81
N ALA A 309 3.82 2.70 -3.61
CA ALA A 309 3.36 3.51 -4.75
C ALA A 309 3.03 4.95 -4.30
N ALA A 310 3.36 5.90 -5.17
CA ALA A 310 3.27 7.33 -4.88
C ALA A 310 1.83 7.80 -4.71
N GLY A 311 1.59 8.81 -3.86
CA GLY A 311 0.33 9.53 -3.83
C GLY A 311 0.10 10.34 -5.12
N PRO A 312 -1.14 10.83 -5.36
CA PRO A 312 -1.51 11.57 -6.58
C PRO A 312 -0.71 12.87 -6.82
N GLU A 313 -0.04 13.40 -5.80
CA GLU A 313 0.70 14.67 -5.84
C GLU A 313 2.23 14.50 -5.71
N ASP A 314 2.73 13.27 -5.73
CA ASP A 314 4.14 12.98 -5.42
C ASP A 314 5.03 12.83 -6.66
N THR A 315 4.47 12.94 -7.87
CA THR A 315 5.16 12.51 -9.11
C THR A 315 5.20 13.53 -10.22
N CYS A 316 4.91 14.82 -9.97
CA CYS A 316 4.88 15.83 -11.05
C CYS A 316 3.99 15.43 -12.23
N GLY A 317 2.80 14.90 -11.91
CA GLY A 317 1.86 14.39 -12.92
C GLY A 317 2.42 13.21 -13.72
N ASP A 318 3.01 12.23 -13.02
CA ASP A 318 3.77 11.11 -13.60
C ASP A 318 4.90 11.57 -14.52
N TRP A 319 5.58 12.63 -14.04
CA TRP A 319 6.78 13.21 -14.61
C TRP A 319 6.55 13.86 -15.98
N ARG A 320 5.38 14.46 -16.16
CA ARG A 320 4.93 15.07 -17.43
C ARG A 320 4.66 16.57 -17.35
N THR A 321 4.76 17.15 -16.16
CA THR A 321 4.47 18.58 -15.97
C THR A 321 5.50 19.25 -15.08
N THR A 322 5.69 20.54 -15.30
CA THR A 322 6.45 21.43 -14.41
C THR A 322 5.55 22.10 -13.37
N SER A 323 4.24 21.85 -13.41
CA SER A 323 3.27 22.31 -12.42
C SER A 323 3.05 21.28 -11.30
N GLY A 324 2.68 21.77 -10.12
CA GLY A 324 2.48 20.94 -8.94
C GLY A 324 3.77 20.62 -8.22
N GLN A 325 3.77 19.49 -7.51
CA GLN A 325 4.88 19.06 -6.67
C GLN A 325 5.27 17.61 -6.97
N GLY A 326 6.50 17.28 -6.60
CA GLY A 326 7.04 15.92 -6.68
C GLY A 326 7.85 15.61 -5.44
N ARG A 327 7.91 14.34 -5.07
CA ARG A 327 8.64 13.88 -3.89
C ARG A 327 10.11 13.69 -4.22
N VAL A 328 10.95 14.02 -3.24
CA VAL A 328 12.41 14.00 -3.38
C VAL A 328 13.09 13.26 -2.23
N GLY A 329 14.24 12.68 -2.56
CA GLY A 329 15.24 12.22 -1.61
C GLY A 329 16.55 13.01 -1.76
N LEU A 330 17.58 12.60 -1.02
CA LEU A 330 18.90 13.24 -1.04
C LEU A 330 20.02 12.19 -1.18
N ALA A 331 20.75 12.22 -2.29
CA ALA A 331 21.72 11.18 -2.64
C ALA A 331 22.91 11.02 -1.68
N GLN A 332 23.10 11.99 -0.79
CA GLN A 332 24.17 12.03 0.21
C GLN A 332 23.79 11.40 1.55
N TYR A 333 22.51 11.08 1.78
CA TYR A 333 22.07 10.43 3.00
C TYR A 333 22.12 8.91 2.85
N THR A 334 22.18 8.23 3.99
CA THR A 334 22.18 6.77 4.10
C THR A 334 21.01 6.24 4.91
N ASP A 335 20.27 7.09 5.61
CA ASP A 335 19.00 6.73 6.20
C ASP A 335 17.88 6.92 5.17
N ALA A 336 16.62 6.71 5.59
CA ALA A 336 15.45 6.77 4.71
C ALA A 336 15.32 8.07 3.89
N TYR A 337 16.05 9.12 4.24
CA TYR A 337 16.11 10.40 3.52
C TYR A 337 16.72 10.30 2.12
N TRP A 338 17.46 9.23 1.83
CA TRP A 338 18.00 9.03 0.50
C TRP A 338 16.90 8.83 -0.55
N LEU A 339 15.79 8.17 -0.19
CA LEU A 339 14.58 8.01 -1.01
C LEU A 339 13.49 9.03 -0.69
N HIS A 340 13.29 9.32 0.59
CA HIS A 340 12.21 10.19 1.06
C HIS A 340 12.70 11.08 2.20
N TYR A 341 12.96 12.35 1.90
CA TYR A 341 13.32 13.33 2.91
C TYR A 341 12.11 13.70 3.79
N THR A 342 11.99 13.05 4.96
CA THR A 342 10.81 13.14 5.83
C THR A 342 10.75 14.29 6.85
N PRO A 343 11.81 15.08 7.16
CA PRO A 343 11.71 16.10 8.20
C PRO A 343 10.55 17.08 8.04
N TYR A 344 9.97 17.21 6.83
CA TYR A 344 8.77 18.01 6.55
C TYR A 344 7.84 17.46 5.44
N ASP A 345 7.80 16.14 5.17
CA ASP A 345 7.10 15.59 3.97
C ASP A 345 7.53 16.35 2.69
N HIS A 346 8.83 16.42 2.44
CA HIS A 346 9.36 17.39 1.49
C HIS A 346 8.99 17.04 0.05
N ARG A 347 8.15 17.89 -0.53
CA ARG A 347 7.86 17.93 -1.95
C ARG A 347 8.50 19.17 -2.55
N ALA A 348 9.19 19.00 -3.67
CA ALA A 348 9.77 20.10 -4.42
C ALA A 348 8.84 20.54 -5.55
N SER A 349 8.94 21.81 -5.96
CA SER A 349 8.19 22.26 -7.12
C SER A 349 8.69 21.55 -8.38
N CYS A 350 7.76 21.11 -9.23
CA CYS A 350 8.11 20.41 -10.47
C CYS A 350 8.85 21.27 -11.51
N SER A 351 8.90 22.59 -11.31
CA SER A 351 9.71 23.51 -12.12
C SER A 351 11.18 23.56 -11.69
N GLU A 352 11.51 23.06 -10.49
CA GLU A 352 12.88 23.03 -9.99
C GLU A 352 13.66 21.86 -10.59
N GLY A 353 14.98 22.06 -10.75
CA GLY A 353 15.87 20.98 -11.14
C GLY A 353 16.23 20.07 -9.96
N LYS A 354 16.17 18.74 -10.17
CA LYS A 354 16.62 17.68 -9.24
C LYS A 354 17.29 16.54 -10.03
N TYR A 355 18.16 15.78 -9.39
CA TYR A 355 18.84 14.64 -10.01
C TYR A 355 17.88 13.45 -10.19
N LEU A 356 18.30 12.44 -10.96
CA LEU A 356 17.68 11.10 -10.95
C LEU A 356 18.68 10.07 -10.46
N TYR A 357 18.20 9.08 -9.72
CA TYR A 357 18.93 7.83 -9.49
C TYR A 357 18.77 6.93 -10.71
N CYS A 358 19.88 6.42 -11.21
CA CYS A 358 19.95 5.53 -12.36
C CYS A 358 20.56 4.20 -11.91
N VAL A 359 19.78 3.13 -12.01
CA VAL A 359 20.10 1.80 -11.48
C VAL A 359 20.23 0.81 -12.62
N GLU A 360 21.32 0.05 -12.61
CA GLU A 360 21.58 -1.02 -13.56
C GLU A 360 20.54 -2.13 -13.44
N GLN A 361 20.15 -2.73 -14.57
CA GLN A 361 19.21 -3.83 -14.62
C GLN A 361 19.88 -5.08 -15.22
N PRO A 362 19.54 -6.28 -14.73
CA PRO A 362 20.20 -7.52 -15.16
C PRO A 362 19.87 -7.92 -16.60
N ARG A 363 18.79 -7.38 -17.16
CA ARG A 363 18.35 -7.62 -18.55
C ARG A 363 17.40 -6.52 -19.01
N ALA A 364 17.22 -6.43 -20.32
CA ALA A 364 16.17 -5.61 -20.90
C ALA A 364 14.80 -6.15 -20.49
N LEU A 365 13.85 -5.25 -20.22
CA LEU A 365 12.46 -5.63 -20.09
C LEU A 365 11.84 -5.74 -21.49
N GLY A 366 10.84 -6.62 -21.62
CA GLY A 366 9.93 -6.59 -22.76
C GLY A 366 9.14 -5.27 -22.82
N PRO A 367 8.10 -5.18 -23.66
CA PRO A 367 7.20 -4.04 -23.60
C PRO A 367 6.50 -4.06 -22.23
N VAL A 368 6.50 -2.92 -21.54
CA VAL A 368 5.78 -2.75 -20.26
C VAL A 368 4.92 -1.52 -20.41
N LEU A 369 3.61 -1.70 -20.32
CA LEU A 369 2.66 -0.60 -20.49
C LEU A 369 2.19 -0.05 -19.15
N THR A 370 1.97 1.26 -19.10
CA THR A 370 1.35 1.95 -17.97
C THR A 370 0.21 2.82 -18.45
N LEU A 371 -0.85 2.92 -17.64
CA LEU A 371 -1.98 3.82 -17.84
C LEU A 371 -1.97 4.92 -16.78
N THR A 372 -2.02 6.17 -17.23
CA THR A 372 -2.17 7.34 -16.36
C THR A 372 -3.44 8.11 -16.74
N PRO A 373 -4.39 8.35 -15.82
CA PRO A 373 -4.39 7.85 -14.43
C PRO A 373 -4.67 6.34 -14.35
N ARG A 374 -4.28 5.68 -13.26
CA ARG A 374 -4.63 4.26 -12.98
C ARG A 374 -6.04 4.06 -12.48
N SER A 375 -6.72 5.11 -12.08
CA SER A 375 -8.14 5.03 -11.80
C SER A 375 -8.83 6.33 -12.16
N ALA A 376 -10.12 6.24 -12.49
CA ALA A 376 -10.96 7.40 -12.73
C ALA A 376 -12.30 7.22 -12.02
N ALA A 377 -12.64 8.20 -11.18
CA ALA A 377 -13.97 8.38 -10.66
C ALA A 377 -14.76 9.31 -11.60
N MET A 378 -15.86 8.79 -12.11
CA MET A 378 -16.71 9.40 -13.11
C MET A 378 -18.13 9.58 -12.58
N VAL A 379 -18.86 10.57 -13.10
CA VAL A 379 -20.22 10.88 -12.65
C VAL A 379 -21.14 11.16 -13.82
N VAL A 380 -22.37 10.68 -13.75
CA VAL A 380 -23.45 10.96 -14.70
C VAL A 380 -24.65 11.48 -13.92
N GLY A 381 -25.23 12.59 -14.37
CA GLY A 381 -26.46 13.13 -13.79
C GLY A 381 -27.72 12.36 -14.17
N GLU A 382 -28.78 12.48 -13.36
CA GLU A 382 -30.03 11.72 -13.37
C GLU A 382 -30.91 11.93 -14.61
N ASN A 383 -30.79 13.08 -15.29
CA ASN A 383 -31.79 13.52 -16.28
C ASN A 383 -31.43 13.25 -17.75
N ALA A 384 -30.39 12.47 -18.01
CA ALA A 384 -30.07 12.05 -19.37
C ALA A 384 -30.13 10.52 -19.44
N SER A 385 -30.85 9.99 -20.44
CA SER A 385 -30.96 8.55 -20.70
C SER A 385 -30.70 8.27 -22.19
N PRO A 386 -29.53 7.71 -22.56
CA PRO A 386 -28.36 7.59 -21.69
C PRO A 386 -27.82 8.96 -21.29
N GLY A 387 -27.40 9.07 -20.04
CA GLY A 387 -26.70 10.22 -19.52
C GLY A 387 -25.22 10.08 -19.72
N TYR A 388 -24.56 11.17 -20.06
CA TYR A 388 -23.13 11.22 -20.32
C TYR A 388 -22.47 12.15 -19.33
N GLY A 389 -21.34 11.69 -18.78
CA GLY A 389 -20.51 12.49 -17.88
C GLY A 389 -19.31 13.11 -18.59
N ARG A 390 -18.50 13.83 -17.83
CA ARG A 390 -17.26 14.42 -18.35
C ARG A 390 -16.28 13.31 -18.76
N PRO A 391 -15.72 13.34 -19.97
CA PRO A 391 -14.71 12.38 -20.37
C PRO A 391 -13.40 12.53 -19.57
N VAL A 392 -12.68 11.42 -19.42
CA VAL A 392 -11.33 11.38 -18.84
C VAL A 392 -10.36 10.88 -19.90
N THR A 393 -9.23 11.57 -20.01
CA THR A 393 -8.14 11.18 -20.92
C THR A 393 -7.14 10.32 -20.17
N PHE A 394 -6.83 9.16 -20.74
CA PHE A 394 -5.79 8.25 -20.29
C PHE A 394 -4.60 8.32 -21.24
N THR A 395 -3.40 8.36 -20.69
CA THR A 395 -2.15 8.22 -21.43
C THR A 395 -1.65 6.79 -21.26
N VAL A 396 -1.49 6.09 -22.37
CA VAL A 396 -0.78 4.80 -22.44
C VAL A 396 0.68 5.11 -22.75
N GLU A 397 1.59 4.61 -21.93
CA GLU A 397 3.03 4.76 -22.12
C GLU A 397 3.71 3.39 -22.12
N ASN A 398 4.65 3.19 -23.04
CA ASN A 398 5.57 2.04 -22.97
C ASN A 398 6.82 2.42 -22.17
N VAL A 399 6.91 1.91 -20.94
CA VAL A 399 8.06 2.11 -20.04
C VAL A 399 9.11 0.99 -20.15
N GLY A 400 8.83 -0.05 -20.95
CA GLY A 400 9.73 -1.15 -21.27
C GLY A 400 10.78 -0.81 -22.32
N ASP A 401 11.66 -1.76 -22.68
CA ASP A 401 12.79 -1.51 -23.60
C ASP A 401 12.50 -1.89 -25.05
N SER A 402 11.44 -2.67 -25.29
CA SER A 402 11.11 -3.14 -26.63
C SER A 402 9.78 -2.59 -27.10
N ASN A 403 9.62 -2.54 -28.42
CA ASN A 403 8.40 -2.06 -29.06
C ASN A 403 7.22 -2.94 -28.66
N THR A 404 6.07 -2.32 -28.42
CA THR A 404 4.84 -3.08 -28.21
C THR A 404 4.43 -3.82 -29.49
N VAL A 405 3.62 -4.86 -29.32
CA VAL A 405 2.72 -5.32 -30.37
C VAL A 405 1.70 -4.21 -30.70
N PRO A 406 0.99 -4.27 -31.85
CA PRO A 406 -0.08 -3.33 -32.14
C PRO A 406 -1.07 -3.30 -30.98
N LEU A 407 -1.29 -2.12 -30.41
CA LEU A 407 -2.12 -1.97 -29.24
C LEU A 407 -3.59 -2.23 -29.57
N ALA A 408 -4.24 -2.98 -28.69
CA ALA A 408 -5.69 -3.15 -28.67
C ALA A 408 -6.17 -2.79 -27.26
N LEU A 409 -7.09 -1.83 -27.17
CA LEU A 409 -7.69 -1.45 -25.89
C LEU A 409 -9.05 -2.12 -25.73
N SER A 410 -9.41 -2.42 -24.50
CA SER A 410 -10.73 -2.97 -24.18
C SER A 410 -11.29 -2.37 -22.90
N LEU A 411 -12.62 -2.36 -22.81
CA LEU A 411 -13.37 -1.98 -21.62
C LEU A 411 -14.09 -3.22 -21.09
N SER A 412 -13.89 -3.57 -19.82
CA SER A 412 -14.62 -4.70 -19.21
C SER A 412 -16.11 -4.40 -19.00
N ASN A 413 -16.49 -3.12 -18.97
CA ASN A 413 -17.88 -2.68 -18.92
C ASN A 413 -18.14 -1.62 -20.00
N SER A 414 -18.32 -2.08 -21.24
CA SER A 414 -18.69 -1.21 -22.36
C SER A 414 -20.14 -0.70 -22.25
N THR A 415 -20.97 -1.26 -21.37
CA THR A 415 -22.31 -0.73 -21.12
C THR A 415 -22.22 0.64 -20.45
N ASN A 416 -21.38 0.82 -19.43
CA ASN A 416 -21.30 2.07 -18.68
C ASN A 416 -20.12 2.98 -19.04
N PHE A 417 -19.18 2.48 -19.84
CA PHE A 417 -18.02 3.23 -20.28
C PHE A 417 -17.87 3.11 -21.80
N GLU A 418 -17.47 4.21 -22.44
CA GLU A 418 -17.32 4.29 -23.88
C GLU A 418 -15.98 4.92 -24.23
N LEU A 419 -15.25 4.30 -25.16
CA LEU A 419 -14.08 4.91 -25.79
C LEU A 419 -14.57 5.92 -26.84
N THR A 420 -14.41 7.22 -26.57
CA THR A 420 -14.80 8.28 -27.51
C THR A 420 -13.66 8.66 -28.46
N THR A 421 -12.42 8.42 -28.06
CA THR A 421 -11.23 8.63 -28.88
C THR A 421 -10.19 7.59 -28.52
N ASP A 422 -9.64 6.93 -29.54
CA ASP A 422 -8.57 5.95 -29.38
C ASP A 422 -7.42 6.30 -30.32
N ASN A 423 -6.43 7.04 -29.82
CA ASN A 423 -5.20 7.32 -30.57
C ASN A 423 -4.14 6.23 -30.39
N CYS A 424 -4.49 5.09 -29.80
CA CYS A 424 -3.62 3.96 -29.53
C CYS A 424 -3.88 2.76 -30.46
N ALA A 425 -5.12 2.57 -30.91
CA ALA A 425 -5.54 1.45 -31.74
C ALA A 425 -4.58 1.17 -32.91
N GLY A 426 -4.05 -0.05 -32.96
CA GLY A 426 -3.16 -0.53 -34.02
C GLY A 426 -1.74 0.05 -33.99
N LYS A 427 -1.43 0.99 -33.09
CA LYS A 427 -0.09 1.57 -32.98
C LYS A 427 0.87 0.63 -32.27
N ARG A 428 2.14 0.71 -32.65
CA ARG A 428 3.26 0.12 -31.93
C ARG A 428 3.98 1.24 -31.19
N LEU A 429 4.03 1.18 -29.87
CA LEU A 429 4.77 2.15 -29.07
C LEU A 429 6.20 1.66 -28.89
N ALA A 430 7.17 2.46 -29.38
CA ALA A 430 8.56 2.29 -28.98
C ALA A 430 8.75 2.63 -27.49
N SER A 431 9.89 2.27 -26.91
CA SER A 431 10.25 2.66 -25.54
C SER A 431 10.12 4.18 -25.35
N GLY A 432 9.48 4.61 -24.26
CA GLY A 432 9.22 6.02 -23.95
C GLY A 432 8.11 6.70 -24.76
N MET A 433 7.56 6.02 -25.78
CA MET A 433 6.46 6.58 -26.59
C MET A 433 5.12 6.43 -25.89
N THR A 434 4.22 7.37 -26.20
CA THR A 434 2.87 7.43 -25.64
C THR A 434 1.79 7.51 -26.69
N CYS A 435 0.58 7.11 -26.33
CA CYS A 435 -0.64 7.45 -27.03
C CYS A 435 -1.75 7.77 -26.03
N THR A 436 -2.84 8.38 -26.48
CA THR A 436 -3.92 8.82 -25.60
C THR A 436 -5.24 8.19 -25.98
N VAL A 437 -6.05 7.84 -24.99
CA VAL A 437 -7.44 7.44 -25.18
C VAL A 437 -8.37 8.21 -24.28
N VAL A 438 -9.59 8.41 -24.72
CA VAL A 438 -10.60 9.17 -23.98
C VAL A 438 -11.75 8.24 -23.67
N VAL A 439 -12.02 8.06 -22.38
CA VAL A 439 -13.15 7.28 -21.87
C VAL A 439 -14.22 8.24 -21.37
N ARG A 440 -15.47 8.02 -21.76
CA ARG A 440 -16.64 8.76 -21.28
C ARG A 440 -17.58 7.81 -20.53
N PRO A 441 -18.08 8.20 -19.34
CA PRO A 441 -19.08 7.41 -18.64
C PRO A 441 -20.46 7.58 -19.29
N ARG A 442 -21.28 6.53 -19.23
CA ARG A 442 -22.68 6.55 -19.62
C ARG A 442 -23.56 5.73 -18.66
N ALA A 443 -24.76 6.21 -18.36
CA ALA A 443 -25.71 5.48 -17.52
C ALA A 443 -27.15 5.66 -18.01
N TRP A 444 -27.98 4.64 -17.83
CA TRP A 444 -29.43 4.69 -18.11
C TRP A 444 -30.26 4.81 -16.84
N ASN A 445 -29.69 4.37 -15.72
CA ASN A 445 -30.30 4.37 -14.40
C ASN A 445 -29.23 4.84 -13.41
N ALA A 446 -29.67 5.39 -12.28
CA ALA A 446 -28.79 5.66 -11.18
C ALA A 446 -28.18 4.38 -10.60
N GLY A 447 -27.06 4.54 -9.93
CA GLY A 447 -26.32 3.44 -9.30
C GLY A 447 -24.82 3.64 -9.36
N THR A 448 -24.11 2.72 -8.74
CA THR A 448 -22.65 2.63 -8.80
C THR A 448 -22.25 1.54 -9.76
N PHE A 449 -21.41 1.87 -10.74
CA PHE A 449 -20.89 0.94 -11.74
C PHE A 449 -19.37 0.94 -11.69
N ALA A 450 -18.78 -0.21 -12.00
CA ALA A 450 -17.35 -0.38 -12.10
C ALA A 450 -16.97 -0.99 -13.46
N GLY A 451 -15.74 -0.78 -13.86
CA GLY A 451 -15.14 -1.34 -15.06
C GLY A 451 -13.63 -1.14 -15.03
N THR A 452 -12.97 -1.61 -16.07
CA THR A 452 -11.53 -1.46 -16.26
C THR A 452 -11.27 -1.09 -17.72
N LEU A 453 -10.30 -0.19 -17.92
CA LEU A 453 -9.67 0.05 -19.21
C LEU A 453 -8.39 -0.80 -19.25
N ASP A 454 -8.28 -1.67 -20.24
CA ASP A 454 -7.12 -2.56 -20.41
C ASP A 454 -6.40 -2.26 -21.72
N ALA A 455 -5.10 -1.99 -21.64
CA ALA A 455 -4.19 -1.91 -22.77
C ALA A 455 -3.52 -3.27 -22.99
N ASN A 456 -4.07 -4.09 -23.89
CA ASN A 456 -3.62 -5.46 -24.12
C ASN A 456 -2.13 -5.52 -24.52
N ALA A 457 -1.27 -5.85 -23.55
CA ALA A 457 0.14 -6.22 -23.69
C ALA A 457 0.50 -7.11 -22.48
N PRO A 458 1.60 -7.89 -22.52
CA PRO A 458 2.04 -8.62 -21.32
C PRO A 458 2.42 -7.64 -20.20
N GLY A 459 1.53 -7.43 -19.23
CA GLY A 459 1.76 -6.60 -18.03
C GLY A 459 0.48 -6.01 -17.40
N PRO A 460 0.55 -5.40 -16.20
CA PRO A 460 -0.60 -4.87 -15.44
C PRO A 460 -1.06 -3.48 -15.95
N ALA A 461 -1.22 -3.33 -17.27
CA ALA A 461 -1.63 -2.07 -17.88
C ALA A 461 -3.17 -1.91 -17.85
N GLN A 462 -3.72 -1.91 -16.65
CA GLN A 462 -5.14 -1.70 -16.38
C GLN A 462 -5.36 -0.41 -15.60
N ALA A 463 -6.48 0.24 -15.87
CA ALA A 463 -6.98 1.36 -15.07
C ALA A 463 -8.40 1.09 -14.59
N ASP A 464 -8.64 1.30 -13.30
CA ASP A 464 -9.94 1.11 -12.66
C ASP A 464 -10.89 2.26 -12.97
N LEU A 465 -12.08 1.94 -13.45
CA LEU A 465 -13.12 2.92 -13.73
C LEU A 465 -14.23 2.74 -12.70
N SER A 466 -14.60 3.83 -12.05
CA SER A 466 -15.78 3.88 -11.19
C SER A 466 -16.72 4.96 -11.71
N LEU A 467 -18.00 4.64 -11.77
CA LEU A 467 -19.05 5.55 -12.16
C LEU A 467 -20.11 5.58 -11.07
N VAL A 468 -20.47 6.77 -10.62
CA VAL A 468 -21.69 6.97 -9.84
C VAL A 468 -22.68 7.77 -10.67
N ALA A 469 -23.89 7.24 -10.85
CA ALA A 469 -25.00 7.95 -11.44
C ALA A 469 -26.00 8.32 -10.33
N GLY A 470 -26.28 9.62 -10.18
CA GLY A 470 -27.11 10.16 -9.09
C GLY A 470 -27.13 11.69 -9.06
N THR A 471 -27.80 12.29 -8.06
CA THR A 471 -28.00 13.74 -7.96
C THR A 471 -26.67 14.45 -7.76
N LEU A 472 -26.26 15.30 -8.68
CA LEU A 472 -25.04 16.07 -8.55
C LEU A 472 -25.19 17.21 -7.53
N VAL A 473 -24.20 17.35 -6.64
CA VAL A 473 -24.07 18.49 -5.73
C VAL A 473 -22.65 19.08 -5.79
N PHE A 474 -22.57 20.40 -5.82
CA PHE A 474 -21.30 21.13 -5.73
C PHE A 474 -21.52 22.49 -5.06
N ARG A 475 -20.43 23.18 -4.69
CA ARG A 475 -20.50 24.58 -4.24
C ARG A 475 -19.93 25.52 -5.29
N THR A 476 -20.43 26.75 -5.36
CA THR A 476 -19.83 27.79 -6.21
C THR A 476 -18.41 28.12 -5.76
N ALA A 477 -17.52 28.38 -6.72
CA ALA A 477 -16.13 28.77 -6.42
C ALA A 477 -16.05 30.20 -5.84
N THR A 478 -16.97 31.08 -6.24
CA THR A 478 -17.09 32.44 -5.72
C THR A 478 -18.00 32.49 -4.50
N THR A 479 -17.66 33.38 -3.57
CA THR A 479 -18.54 33.76 -2.47
C THR A 479 -19.39 34.96 -2.84
N LEU A 480 -20.61 35.00 -2.31
CA LEU A 480 -21.66 35.95 -2.67
C LEU A 480 -22.29 36.52 -1.39
N GLY A 481 -22.68 37.79 -1.43
CA GLY A 481 -23.50 38.39 -0.37
C GLY A 481 -24.91 37.79 -0.32
N GLY A 482 -25.72 38.23 0.64
CA GLY A 482 -27.08 37.73 0.85
C GLY A 482 -28.10 38.19 -0.19
N ASN A 483 -27.80 39.25 -0.96
CA ASN A 483 -28.64 39.68 -2.07
C ASN A 483 -28.32 38.86 -3.33
N LEU A 484 -29.08 37.78 -3.51
CA LEU A 484 -28.93 36.83 -4.62
C LEU A 484 -29.99 37.05 -5.71
N GLY A 485 -30.85 38.06 -5.56
CA GLY A 485 -32.02 38.25 -6.43
C GLY A 485 -33.15 37.24 -6.14
N GLY A 486 -33.28 36.78 -4.90
CA GLY A 486 -34.24 35.76 -4.50
C GLY A 486 -33.84 34.33 -4.89
N LEU A 487 -34.73 33.36 -4.64
CA LEU A 487 -34.48 31.96 -4.99
C LEU A 487 -34.21 31.77 -6.50
N ALA A 488 -34.91 32.53 -7.36
CA ALA A 488 -34.72 32.47 -8.81
C ALA A 488 -33.35 32.99 -9.25
N GLY A 489 -32.86 34.08 -8.66
CA GLY A 489 -31.53 34.59 -8.94
C GLY A 489 -30.43 33.64 -8.46
N ALA A 490 -30.60 33.05 -7.27
CA ALA A 490 -29.71 32.01 -6.76
C ALA A 490 -29.67 30.75 -7.66
N ASP A 491 -30.82 30.33 -8.20
CA ASP A 491 -30.90 29.23 -9.17
C ASP A 491 -30.17 29.57 -10.48
N GLY A 492 -30.30 30.81 -10.98
CA GLY A 492 -29.58 31.30 -12.15
C GLY A 492 -28.06 31.25 -11.98
N ILE A 493 -27.58 31.59 -10.77
CA ILE A 493 -26.14 31.46 -10.42
C ILE A 493 -25.71 30.00 -10.47
N CYS A 494 -26.47 29.08 -9.87
CA CYS A 494 -26.14 27.66 -9.88
C CYS A 494 -26.15 27.05 -11.29
N SER A 495 -27.13 27.43 -12.12
CA SER A 495 -27.20 27.00 -13.52
C SER A 495 -26.01 27.52 -14.33
N THR A 496 -25.59 28.77 -14.10
CA THR A 496 -24.42 29.35 -14.77
C THR A 496 -23.12 28.67 -14.33
N ALA A 497 -22.96 28.41 -13.03
CA ALA A 497 -21.80 27.71 -12.49
C ALA A 497 -21.70 26.28 -13.05
N ALA A 498 -22.81 25.55 -13.13
CA ALA A 498 -22.87 24.22 -13.73
C ALA A 498 -22.49 24.23 -15.21
N ALA A 499 -23.04 25.17 -15.99
CA ALA A 499 -22.72 25.33 -17.41
C ALA A 499 -21.23 25.63 -17.62
N SER A 500 -20.64 26.50 -16.79
CA SER A 500 -19.20 26.80 -16.84
C SER A 500 -18.31 25.60 -16.51
N ALA A 501 -18.82 24.66 -15.69
CA ALA A 501 -18.15 23.40 -15.35
C ALA A 501 -18.45 22.28 -16.35
N GLY A 502 -19.27 22.53 -17.38
CA GLY A 502 -19.70 21.53 -18.37
C GLY A 502 -20.59 20.43 -17.78
N LEU A 503 -21.31 20.71 -16.68
CA LEU A 503 -22.24 19.76 -16.08
C LEU A 503 -23.57 19.78 -16.83
N PRO A 504 -24.10 18.61 -17.26
CA PRO A 504 -25.40 18.54 -17.91
C PRO A 504 -26.54 18.73 -16.89
N GLY A 505 -27.65 19.34 -17.33
CA GLY A 505 -28.86 19.48 -16.51
C GLY A 505 -29.09 20.88 -15.95
N VAL A 506 -30.14 21.01 -15.13
CA VAL A 506 -30.55 22.29 -14.52
C VAL A 506 -30.23 22.25 -13.04
N PHE A 507 -29.34 23.14 -12.60
CA PHE A 507 -28.90 23.22 -11.22
C PHE A 507 -29.59 24.38 -10.51
N LYS A 508 -30.11 24.10 -9.31
CA LYS A 508 -30.76 25.06 -8.43
C LYS A 508 -29.97 25.23 -7.14
N ALA A 509 -30.10 26.39 -6.53
CA ALA A 509 -29.50 26.65 -5.24
C ALA A 509 -30.29 25.94 -4.13
N VAL A 510 -29.59 25.18 -3.30
CA VAL A 510 -30.14 24.52 -2.10
C VAL A 510 -30.36 25.58 -1.03
N LEU A 511 -31.45 26.33 -1.20
CA LEU A 511 -31.87 27.43 -0.35
C LEU A 511 -33.34 27.32 0.02
N SER A 512 -33.67 27.73 1.23
CA SER A 512 -35.05 28.07 1.61
C SER A 512 -35.27 29.59 1.59
N ASP A 513 -36.51 30.03 1.44
CA ASP A 513 -36.92 31.40 1.73
C ASP A 513 -38.05 31.43 2.79
N ALA A 514 -38.67 32.59 3.02
CA ALA A 514 -39.74 32.73 4.02
C ALA A 514 -40.99 31.90 3.73
N THR A 515 -41.21 31.46 2.50
CA THR A 515 -42.41 30.73 2.05
C THR A 515 -42.13 29.30 1.58
N THR A 516 -40.91 29.01 1.16
CA THR A 516 -40.54 27.76 0.48
C THR A 516 -39.44 27.04 1.25
N HIS A 517 -39.67 25.77 1.59
CA HIS A 517 -38.66 24.90 2.17
C HIS A 517 -37.72 24.39 1.07
N ALA A 518 -36.42 24.25 1.37
CA ALA A 518 -35.48 23.67 0.42
C ALA A 518 -35.88 22.23 0.04
N VAL A 519 -36.37 21.42 0.98
CA VAL A 519 -36.82 20.04 0.71
C VAL A 519 -37.90 19.95 -0.38
N ASP A 520 -38.80 20.94 -0.47
CA ASP A 520 -39.88 20.95 -1.47
C ASP A 520 -39.39 21.30 -2.88
N ARG A 521 -38.16 21.83 -2.99
CA ARG A 521 -37.58 22.28 -4.26
C ARG A 521 -36.83 21.18 -5.00
N PHE A 522 -36.52 20.06 -4.34
CA PHE A 522 -35.70 18.97 -4.90
C PHE A 522 -36.37 17.61 -4.71
N SER A 523 -36.52 16.85 -5.80
CA SER A 523 -36.93 15.44 -5.75
C SER A 523 -35.69 14.54 -5.80
N ILE A 524 -35.10 14.30 -4.64
CA ILE A 524 -33.90 13.44 -4.52
C ILE A 524 -34.38 11.98 -4.53
N ARG A 525 -34.25 11.32 -5.68
CA ARG A 525 -34.61 9.90 -5.84
C ARG A 525 -33.40 8.97 -5.85
N TYR A 526 -32.21 9.54 -5.98
CA TYR A 526 -30.97 8.81 -6.13
C TYR A 526 -29.89 9.37 -5.19
N PRO A 527 -28.75 8.69 -5.04
CA PRO A 527 -27.69 9.17 -4.16
C PRO A 527 -27.19 10.55 -4.57
N VAL A 528 -27.07 11.45 -3.60
CA VAL A 528 -26.44 12.75 -3.78
C VAL A 528 -24.93 12.56 -3.83
N VAL A 529 -24.31 13.00 -4.91
CA VAL A 529 -22.91 12.77 -5.25
C VAL A 529 -22.23 14.06 -5.63
N THR A 530 -20.97 14.17 -5.23
CA THR A 530 -20.10 15.28 -5.68
C THR A 530 -19.65 15.07 -7.12
N THR A 531 -19.16 16.13 -7.74
CA THR A 531 -18.65 16.10 -9.13
C THR A 531 -17.42 15.21 -9.34
N ASN A 532 -16.79 14.72 -8.26
CA ASN A 532 -15.70 13.74 -8.31
C ASN A 532 -16.15 12.32 -7.92
N GLY A 533 -17.46 12.07 -7.83
CA GLY A 533 -18.03 10.73 -7.62
C GLY A 533 -18.14 10.29 -6.17
N LYS A 534 -17.84 11.17 -5.20
CA LYS A 534 -18.01 10.84 -3.78
C LYS A 534 -19.48 10.95 -3.36
N VAL A 535 -20.03 9.88 -2.80
CA VAL A 535 -21.41 9.83 -2.29
C VAL A 535 -21.52 10.65 -1.00
N ILE A 536 -22.36 11.68 -1.02
CA ILE A 536 -22.72 12.51 0.14
C ILE A 536 -23.86 11.86 0.93
N ALA A 537 -24.90 11.38 0.25
CA ALA A 537 -26.05 10.76 0.90
C ALA A 537 -26.72 9.75 -0.04
N SER A 538 -27.15 8.61 0.47
CA SER A 538 -27.79 7.54 -0.31
C SER A 538 -29.25 7.83 -0.70
N ALA A 539 -29.95 8.70 0.04
CA ALA A 539 -31.28 9.28 -0.26
C ALA A 539 -31.69 10.37 0.75
N ASN A 540 -31.23 10.26 2.00
CA ASN A 540 -31.59 11.13 3.13
C ASN A 540 -30.70 12.38 3.24
N PHE A 541 -30.56 13.13 2.15
CA PHE A 541 -29.72 14.34 2.09
C PHE A 541 -30.04 15.34 3.21
N TRP A 542 -31.32 15.48 3.55
CA TRP A 542 -31.82 16.51 4.48
C TRP A 542 -31.68 16.18 5.97
N SER A 543 -31.59 14.90 6.34
CA SER A 543 -31.64 14.46 7.75
C SER A 543 -30.31 14.02 8.32
N GLN A 544 -29.28 13.78 7.48
CA GLN A 544 -27.99 13.16 7.78
C GLN A 544 -27.85 12.55 9.18
N ASN A 545 -28.44 11.37 9.38
CA ASN A 545 -27.94 10.42 10.36
C ASN A 545 -26.83 9.59 9.67
N PRO A 546 -25.57 9.57 10.16
CA PRO A 546 -24.43 8.95 9.47
C PRO A 546 -24.51 7.44 9.24
N GLU A 547 -25.51 6.75 9.78
CA GLU A 547 -25.56 5.28 9.80
C GLU A 547 -25.78 4.62 8.42
N ASN A 548 -26.03 5.39 7.35
CA ASN A 548 -26.29 4.84 6.01
C ASN A 548 -25.42 5.46 4.88
N GLY A 549 -24.11 5.60 5.10
CA GLY A 549 -23.10 5.45 4.04
C GLY A 549 -22.69 6.67 3.19
N GLY A 550 -22.40 7.84 3.78
CA GLY A 550 -21.82 8.97 3.03
C GLY A 550 -21.08 9.99 3.90
N ALA A 551 -19.84 9.69 4.32
CA ALA A 551 -19.00 10.61 5.13
C ALA A 551 -18.18 11.57 4.24
N ALA A 552 -18.84 12.16 3.24
CA ALA A 552 -18.19 12.91 2.20
C ALA A 552 -18.34 14.42 2.35
N SER A 553 -17.23 15.13 2.30
CA SER A 553 -17.20 16.57 2.30
C SER A 553 -17.47 17.12 0.89
N ILE A 554 -18.24 18.22 0.79
CA ILE A 554 -18.47 18.99 -0.45
C ILE A 554 -17.42 20.10 -0.60
N GLY A 555 -16.80 20.55 0.50
CA GLY A 555 -15.82 21.63 0.57
C GLY A 555 -14.40 21.18 0.99
N PRO A 556 -13.34 21.85 0.55
CA PRO A 556 -11.97 21.46 0.88
C PRO A 556 -11.57 21.73 2.34
N SER A 557 -12.25 22.65 3.04
CA SER A 557 -11.82 23.09 4.38
C SER A 557 -12.95 23.40 5.34
N SER A 558 -12.66 23.33 6.65
CA SER A 558 -13.58 23.73 7.72
C SER A 558 -13.99 25.21 7.69
N THR A 559 -13.39 26.02 6.83
CA THR A 559 -13.76 27.43 6.63
C THR A 559 -14.68 27.68 5.44
N ASP A 560 -15.04 26.63 4.68
CA ASP A 560 -15.95 26.74 3.54
C ASP A 560 -17.41 26.80 4.01
N PHE A 561 -17.91 28.02 4.20
CA PHE A 561 -19.31 28.26 4.55
C PHE A 561 -20.17 28.56 3.30
N ILE A 562 -21.39 28.06 3.34
CA ILE A 562 -22.40 28.18 2.28
C ILE A 562 -23.66 28.84 2.81
N TRP A 563 -24.35 29.61 1.97
CA TRP A 563 -25.72 30.05 2.25
C TRP A 563 -26.69 28.88 2.16
N THR A 564 -27.63 28.82 3.11
CA THR A 564 -28.66 27.77 3.15
C THR A 564 -30.03 28.35 3.42
N GLY A 565 -30.20 29.20 4.44
CA GLY A 565 -31.54 29.57 4.93
C GLY A 565 -32.34 28.36 5.45
N THR A 566 -31.68 27.22 5.65
CA THR A 566 -32.32 25.92 5.83
C THR A 566 -31.90 25.30 7.16
N GLN A 567 -32.85 24.68 7.85
CA GLN A 567 -32.67 23.91 9.07
C GLN A 567 -32.56 22.41 8.75
N PRO A 568 -32.12 21.57 9.72
CA PRO A 568 -32.18 20.13 9.59
C PRO A 568 -33.57 19.63 9.12
N GLY A 569 -33.59 18.61 8.25
CA GLY A 569 -34.82 18.15 7.60
C GLY A 569 -35.22 18.97 6.37
N GLY A 570 -34.40 19.95 5.95
CA GLY A 570 -34.62 20.73 4.73
C GLY A 570 -35.68 21.84 4.88
N VAL A 571 -36.06 22.15 6.12
CA VAL A 571 -37.11 23.12 6.47
C VAL A 571 -36.54 24.54 6.46
N ARG A 572 -37.33 25.55 6.07
CA ARG A 572 -36.90 26.96 6.09
C ARG A 572 -36.55 27.49 7.49
N SER A 573 -35.58 28.40 7.52
CA SER A 573 -35.26 29.27 8.66
C SER A 573 -35.91 30.65 8.49
N ALA A 574 -36.00 31.43 9.57
CA ALA A 574 -36.32 32.85 9.48
C ALA A 574 -35.16 33.69 8.93
N ASP A 575 -33.93 33.20 9.05
CA ASP A 575 -32.72 33.90 8.62
C ASP A 575 -32.44 33.61 7.13
N THR A 576 -33.04 34.39 6.24
CA THR A 576 -32.95 34.18 4.78
C THR A 576 -32.49 35.43 4.03
N CYS A 577 -31.85 36.40 4.70
CA CYS A 577 -31.47 37.66 4.07
C CYS A 577 -32.63 38.37 3.35
N ARG A 578 -33.79 38.43 4.04
CA ARG A 578 -35.06 38.92 3.48
C ARG A 578 -35.39 38.25 2.14
N ASN A 579 -35.48 36.92 2.15
CA ASN A 579 -35.68 36.11 0.94
C ASN A 579 -34.60 36.33 -0.11
N TRP A 580 -33.35 36.48 0.33
CA TRP A 580 -32.16 36.64 -0.50
C TRP A 580 -32.20 37.88 -1.40
N THR A 581 -32.79 38.95 -0.90
CA THR A 581 -32.88 40.25 -1.59
C THR A 581 -32.12 41.36 -0.87
N SER A 582 -31.48 41.05 0.26
CA SER A 582 -30.77 42.02 1.09
C SER A 582 -29.31 41.63 1.29
N ASP A 583 -28.44 42.64 1.20
CA ASP A 583 -27.04 42.61 1.56
C ASP A 583 -26.75 43.49 2.79
N ALA A 584 -27.78 43.88 3.55
CA ALA A 584 -27.63 44.74 4.72
C ALA A 584 -26.98 44.00 5.91
N ALA A 585 -26.11 44.69 6.65
CA ALA A 585 -25.43 44.12 7.82
C ALA A 585 -26.38 43.79 8.99
N SER A 586 -27.56 44.43 9.03
CA SER A 586 -28.60 44.18 10.03
C SER A 586 -29.40 42.91 9.77
N ASP A 587 -29.38 42.41 8.53
CA ASP A 587 -30.15 41.24 8.15
C ASP A 587 -29.29 40.00 8.30
N LEU A 588 -29.93 38.90 8.68
CA LEU A 588 -29.26 37.62 8.91
C LEU A 588 -29.67 36.60 7.86
N GLY A 589 -28.67 35.86 7.39
CA GLY A 589 -28.85 34.64 6.61
C GLY A 589 -28.33 33.45 7.41
N ARG A 590 -29.02 32.32 7.32
CA ARG A 590 -28.51 31.05 7.84
C ARG A 590 -27.48 30.49 6.87
N GLN A 591 -26.39 30.00 7.44
CA GLN A 591 -25.30 29.37 6.72
C GLN A 591 -25.12 27.92 7.19
N GLY A 592 -24.50 27.12 6.33
CA GLY A 592 -23.96 25.80 6.66
C GLY A 592 -22.48 25.73 6.33
N GLN A 593 -21.85 24.59 6.61
CA GLN A 593 -20.44 24.34 6.35
C GLN A 593 -20.31 23.21 5.31
N ALA A 594 -19.79 23.54 4.12
CA ALA A 594 -19.70 22.60 3.01
C ALA A 594 -18.76 21.43 3.29
N SER A 595 -17.80 21.60 4.22
CA SER A 595 -16.84 20.55 4.52
C SER A 595 -17.32 19.51 5.53
N ALA A 596 -18.50 19.73 6.09
CA ALA A 596 -18.90 19.07 7.29
C ALA A 596 -19.48 17.69 6.97
N THR A 597 -18.97 16.66 7.65
CA THR A 597 -19.30 15.24 7.38
C THR A 597 -20.05 14.58 8.53
N ASP A 598 -20.30 15.33 9.60
CA ASP A 598 -20.97 14.86 10.81
C ASP A 598 -21.88 15.94 11.42
N TYR A 599 -22.57 15.57 12.49
CA TYR A 599 -23.52 16.44 13.19
C TYR A 599 -22.87 17.53 14.06
N TYR A 600 -21.55 17.50 14.29
CA TYR A 600 -20.90 18.22 15.40
C TYR A 600 -19.85 19.27 14.99
N THR A 601 -19.58 19.44 13.70
CA THR A 601 -18.42 20.22 13.21
C THR A 601 -18.58 21.75 13.15
N CYS A 602 -19.68 22.33 13.63
CA CYS A 602 -19.82 23.79 13.70
C CYS A 602 -19.16 24.36 14.99
N PRO A 603 -18.36 25.46 14.93
CA PRO A 603 -17.69 26.05 16.10
C PRO A 603 -18.59 26.59 17.23
N ARG A 604 -19.92 26.50 17.12
CA ARG A 604 -20.88 27.11 18.07
C ARG A 604 -22.15 26.27 18.26
N GLY A 605 -22.09 25.23 19.08
CA GLY A 605 -23.21 24.70 19.88
C GLY A 605 -24.55 24.34 19.20
N SER A 606 -24.64 24.33 17.86
CA SER A 606 -25.87 24.03 17.13
C SER A 606 -26.05 22.53 16.96
N LEU A 607 -27.15 21.99 17.47
CA LEU A 607 -27.58 20.61 17.24
C LEU A 607 -28.22 20.52 15.84
N GLY A 608 -27.54 19.93 14.86
CA GLY A 608 -28.08 19.66 13.52
C GLY A 608 -27.00 19.26 12.50
N PRO A 609 -27.33 18.64 11.35
CA PRO A 609 -26.43 18.53 10.21
C PRO A 609 -25.81 19.88 9.85
N SER A 610 -24.51 19.96 10.11
CA SER A 610 -23.62 21.11 9.96
C SER A 610 -23.55 21.66 8.52
N VAL A 611 -23.79 20.80 7.52
CA VAL A 611 -23.91 21.20 6.11
C VAL A 611 -25.04 22.20 5.87
N PHE A 612 -26.13 22.15 6.65
CA PHE A 612 -27.23 23.10 6.52
C PHE A 612 -27.25 24.16 7.62
N ASN A 613 -26.69 23.84 8.79
CA ASN A 613 -26.92 24.62 9.99
C ASN A 613 -25.64 24.83 10.82
N CYS A 614 -24.92 25.92 10.51
CA CYS A 614 -23.83 26.46 11.30
C CYS A 614 -24.10 27.91 11.71
N GLY A 615 -25.32 28.16 12.19
CA GLY A 615 -25.76 29.46 12.70
C GLY A 615 -26.09 30.48 11.61
N SER A 616 -26.22 31.74 12.02
CA SER A 616 -26.61 32.84 11.13
C SER A 616 -25.54 33.92 11.12
N THR A 617 -25.40 34.60 9.99
CA THR A 617 -24.37 35.63 9.77
C THR A 617 -24.96 36.82 9.01
N PRO A 618 -24.39 38.03 9.17
CA PRO A 618 -24.84 39.20 8.42
C PRO A 618 -24.83 38.98 6.91
N CYS A 619 -25.85 39.51 6.22
CA CYS A 619 -26.00 39.34 4.77
C CYS A 619 -24.93 40.06 3.94
N THR A 620 -24.12 40.93 4.53
CA THR A 620 -22.90 41.47 3.92
C THR A 620 -21.78 40.42 3.76
N THR A 621 -21.89 39.28 4.44
CA THR A 621 -20.84 38.26 4.46
C THR A 621 -20.83 37.45 3.16
N GLY A 622 -19.66 37.26 2.55
CA GLY A 622 -19.52 36.40 1.39
C GLY A 622 -19.61 34.91 1.77
N ARG A 623 -20.58 34.19 1.21
CA ARG A 623 -20.69 32.72 1.31
C ARG A 623 -20.90 32.09 -0.07
N ALA A 624 -20.43 30.85 -0.24
CA ALA A 624 -20.71 30.11 -1.48
C ALA A 624 -22.19 29.66 -1.51
N LEU A 625 -22.67 29.26 -2.69
CA LEU A 625 -23.95 28.57 -2.83
C LEU A 625 -23.73 27.07 -2.97
N LEU A 626 -24.60 26.30 -2.34
CA LEU A 626 -24.71 24.88 -2.60
C LEU A 626 -25.67 24.68 -3.78
N CYS A 627 -25.18 24.10 -4.86
CA CYS A 627 -25.91 23.87 -6.09
C CYS A 627 -26.18 22.38 -6.24
N MET A 628 -27.45 22.04 -6.47
CA MET A 628 -27.90 20.68 -6.67
C MET A 628 -28.69 20.58 -7.96
N GLY A 629 -28.44 19.52 -8.71
CA GLY A 629 -29.09 19.25 -9.97
C GLY A 629 -29.03 17.77 -10.30
N PRO A 630 -29.80 17.35 -11.31
CA PRO A 630 -29.80 15.98 -11.78
C PRO A 630 -28.39 15.56 -12.19
#